data_AF-A0A0F3RCQ3-F1
#
_entry.id   AF-A0A0F3RCQ3-F1
#
_cell.length_a   1.000
_cell.length_b   1.000
_cell.length_c   1.000
_cell.angle_alpha   90.00
_cell.angle_beta   90.00
_cell.angle_gamma   90.00
#
_symmetry.space_group_name_H-M   'P 1'
#
loop_
_entity.id
_entity.type
_entity.pdbx_description
1 polymer ?
#
loop_
_entity_poly.entity_id
_entity_poly.type
_entity_poly.pdbx_seq_one_letter_code
_entity_poly.pdbx_strand_id
1 'polypeptide(L)' 'MLKDNSTLTSLDLSDNKIGETGARDLAASLKDNNSLTELNLSSNNIGDTTLKTINGYLQRNKTIAEKKSRKLKCRG' A
#
# COMPACT_ATOMS: atom_id res chain seq x y z
N MET A 1 10.91 -5.08 -7.21
CA MET A 1 10.57 -3.98 -6.27
C MET A 1 9.10 -4.12 -5.85
N LEU A 2 8.58 -3.36 -4.88
CA LEU A 2 7.15 -3.49 -4.48
C LEU A 2 6.18 -3.28 -5.65
N LYS A 3 6.50 -2.38 -6.59
CA LYS A 3 5.72 -2.18 -7.83
C LYS A 3 5.48 -3.45 -8.66
N ASP A 4 6.40 -4.41 -8.62
CA ASP A 4 6.32 -5.65 -9.40
C ASP A 4 5.66 -6.80 -8.61
N ASN A 5 5.48 -6.64 -7.30
CA ASN A 5 4.88 -7.65 -6.47
C ASN A 5 3.35 -7.61 -6.63
N SER A 6 2.76 -8.69 -7.14
CA SER A 6 1.32 -8.80 -7.40
C SER A 6 0.56 -9.66 -6.38
N THR A 7 1.24 -10.25 -5.40
CA THR A 7 0.67 -11.24 -4.46
C THR A 7 0.62 -10.75 -3.01
N LEU A 8 1.53 -9.87 -2.60
CA LEU A 8 1.61 -9.36 -1.24
C LEU A 8 0.46 -8.39 -0.96
N THR A 9 -0.37 -8.72 0.04
CA THR A 9 -1.54 -7.92 0.43
C THR A 9 -1.33 -7.13 1.72
N SER A 10 -0.42 -7.58 2.59
CA SER A 10 -0.10 -6.93 3.86
C SER A 10 1.40 -6.93 4.09
N LEU A 11 1.94 -5.82 4.61
CA LEU A 11 3.35 -5.64 4.90
C LEU A 11 3.51 -4.84 6.19
N ASP A 12 4.31 -5.36 7.12
CA ASP A 12 4.68 -4.64 8.34
C ASP A 12 6.12 -4.13 8.23
N LEU A 13 6.29 -2.82 8.32
CA LEU A 13 7.58 -2.14 8.39
C LEU A 13 7.68 -1.24 9.64
N SER A 14 6.87 -1.49 10.67
CA SER A 14 6.93 -0.72 11.91
C SER A 14 8.33 -0.75 12.56
N ASP A 15 8.71 0.37 13.17
CA ASP A 15 9.98 0.54 13.92
C ASP A 15 11.26 0.24 13.12
N ASN A 16 11.29 0.63 11.83
CA ASN A 16 12.45 0.41 10.95
C ASN A 16 13.27 1.69 10.66
N LYS A 17 12.98 2.80 11.35
CA LYS A 17 13.66 4.10 11.15
C LYS A 17 13.72 4.54 9.68
N ILE A 18 12.67 4.25 8.91
CA ILE A 18 12.60 4.56 7.46
C ILE A 18 12.80 6.06 7.20
N GLY A 19 12.21 6.90 8.05
CA GLY A 19 12.23 8.35 7.91
C GLY A 19 11.46 8.86 6.69
N GLU A 20 11.43 10.18 6.53
CA GLU A 20 10.67 10.84 5.47
C GLU A 20 11.16 10.47 4.06
N THR A 21 12.48 10.40 3.84
CA THR A 21 13.06 10.08 2.52
C THR A 21 12.70 8.67 2.08
N GLY A 22 12.92 7.66 2.94
CA GLY A 22 12.58 6.28 2.60
C GLY A 22 11.07 6.07 2.41
N ALA A 23 10.24 6.82 3.13
CA ALA A 23 8.80 6.79 2.96
C ALA A 23 8.35 7.36 1.61
N ARG A 24 9.03 8.38 1.07
CA ARG A 24 8.77 8.91 -0.29
C ARG A 24 9.13 7.90 -1.36
N ASP A 25 10.25 7.20 -1.21
CA ASP A 25 10.65 6.13 -2.14
C ASP A 25 9.65 4.95 -2.09
N LEU A 26 9.16 4.63 -0.90
CA LEU A 26 8.09 3.66 -0.69
C LEU A 26 6.80 4.10 -1.38
N ALA A 27 6.40 5.36 -1.22
CA ALA A 27 5.22 5.93 -1.88
C ALA A 27 5.35 5.88 -3.42
N ALA A 28 6.53 6.20 -3.96
CA ALA A 28 6.81 6.08 -5.39
C ALA A 28 6.66 4.64 -5.89
N SER A 29 7.11 3.66 -5.11
CA SER A 29 6.94 2.23 -5.44
C SER A 29 5.48 1.76 -5.33
N LEU A 30 4.69 2.31 -4.40
CA LEU A 30 3.28 1.97 -4.21
C LEU A 30 2.34 2.57 -5.25
N LYS A 31 2.76 3.65 -5.93
CA LYS A 31 2.00 4.27 -7.02
C LYS A 31 1.57 3.26 -8.08
N ASP A 32 2.48 2.33 -8.42
CA ASP A 32 2.27 1.33 -9.47
C ASP A 32 1.89 -0.06 -8.90
N ASN A 33 1.94 -0.25 -7.58
CA ASN A 33 1.51 -1.48 -6.93
C ASN A 33 -0.03 -1.55 -6.85
N ASN A 34 -0.61 -2.69 -7.21
CA ASN A 34 -2.07 -2.91 -7.23
C ASN A 34 -2.55 -4.08 -6.35
N SER A 35 -1.67 -4.60 -5.49
CA SER A 35 -1.87 -5.81 -4.68
C SER A 35 -1.90 -5.50 -3.19
N LEU A 36 -1.04 -4.59 -2.72
CA LEU A 36 -0.88 -4.26 -1.32
C LEU A 36 -2.06 -3.44 -0.83
N THR A 37 -2.76 -3.95 0.17
CA THR A 37 -3.93 -3.34 0.79
C THR A 37 -3.64 -2.83 2.21
N GLU A 38 -2.61 -3.36 2.85
CA GLU A 38 -2.24 -3.03 4.22
C GLU A 38 -0.74 -2.79 4.32
N LEU A 39 -0.37 -1.72 5.01
CA LEU A 39 1.02 -1.36 5.25
C LEU A 39 1.13 -0.67 6.61
N ASN A 40 1.86 -1.29 7.52
CA ASN A 40 2.15 -0.71 8.83
C ASN A 40 3.48 0.04 8.79
N LEU A 41 3.44 1.34 9.11
CA LEU A 41 4.60 2.24 9.16
C LEU A 41 4.71 2.96 10.52
N SER A 42 4.08 2.42 11.57
CA SER A 42 4.20 3.00 12.90
C SER A 42 5.67 3.11 13.32
N SER A 43 5.99 4.09 14.16
CA SER A 43 7.35 4.29 14.69
C SER A 43 8.46 4.48 13.64
N ASN A 44 8.14 5.03 12.46
CA ASN A 44 9.14 5.31 11.40
C ASN A 44 9.49 6.79 11.18
N ASN A 45 8.93 7.70 11.99
CA ASN A 45 9.16 9.15 11.87
C ASN A 45 8.89 9.68 10.43
N ILE A 46 7.66 9.50 9.96
CA ILE A 46 7.21 9.87 8.61
C ILE A 46 6.24 11.04 8.72
N GLY A 47 6.35 12.03 7.84
CA GLY A 47 5.44 13.16 7.80
C GLY A 47 4.03 12.79 7.34
N ASP A 48 3.03 13.50 7.89
CA ASP A 48 1.61 13.27 7.62
C ASP A 48 1.24 13.31 6.14
N THR A 49 1.87 14.20 5.37
CA THR A 49 1.62 14.32 3.92
C THR A 49 1.97 13.02 3.21
N THR A 50 3.14 12.45 3.50
CA THR A 50 3.61 11.21 2.90
C THR A 50 2.74 10.03 3.34
N LEU A 51 2.34 9.98 4.62
CA LEU A 51 1.40 8.96 5.12
C LEU A 51 0.03 9.05 4.44
N LYS A 52 -0.51 10.26 4.21
CA LYS A 52 -1.77 10.45 3.47
C LYS A 52 -1.67 9.93 2.05
N THR A 53 -0.56 10.19 1.35
CA THR A 53 -0.31 9.68 0.00
C THR A 53 -0.28 8.15 -0.01
N ILE A 54 0.48 7.53 0.88
CA ILE A 54 0.56 6.08 1.02
C ILE A 54 -0.82 5.47 1.28
N ASN A 55 -1.57 6.04 2.24
CA ASN A 55 -2.93 5.58 2.54
C ASN A 55 -3.86 5.68 1.32
N GLY A 56 -3.74 6.73 0.50
CA GLY A 56 -4.50 6.85 -0.74
C GLY A 56 -4.26 5.69 -1.70
N TYR A 57 -3.01 5.24 -1.85
CA TYR A 57 -2.68 4.08 -2.68
C TYR A 57 -3.24 2.77 -2.12
N LEU A 58 -3.15 2.56 -0.80
CA LEU A 58 -3.70 1.36 -0.15
C LEU A 58 -5.23 1.28 -0.30
N GLN A 59 -5.93 2.41 -0.14
CA GLN A 59 -7.39 2.46 -0.30
C GLN A 59 -7.85 2.20 -1.74
N ARG A 60 -7.10 2.70 -2.73
CA ARG A 60 -7.32 2.37 -4.15
C ARG A 60 -7.22 0.86 -4.38
N ASN A 61 -6.20 0.22 -3.80
CA ASN A 61 -5.99 -1.23 -3.93
C ASN A 61 -7.09 -2.04 -3.24
N LYS A 62 -7.54 -1.64 -2.05
CA LYS A 62 -8.71 -2.24 -1.38
C LYS A 62 -9.95 -2.19 -2.27
N THR A 63 -10.22 -1.03 -2.86
CA THR A 63 -11.36 -0.85 -3.79
C THR A 63 -11.25 -1.79 -5.01
N ILE A 64 -10.07 -1.95 -5.58
CA ILE A 64 -9.82 -2.86 -6.71
C ILE A 64 -10.07 -4.32 -6.28
N ALA A 65 -9.57 -4.73 -5.12
CA ALA A 65 -9.76 -6.08 -4.58
C ALA A 65 -11.24 -6.40 -4.34
N GLU A 66 -11.99 -5.47 -3.75
CA GLU A 66 -13.44 -5.63 -3.55
C GLU A 66 -14.20 -5.75 -4.87
N LYS A 67 -13.89 -4.89 -5.86
CA LYS A 67 -14.53 -4.95 -7.18
C LYS A 67 -14.27 -6.29 -7.88
N LYS A 68 -13.06 -6.86 -7.74
CA LYS A 68 -12.73 -8.20 -8.24
C LYS A 68 -13.60 -9.27 -7.58
N SER A 69 -13.75 -9.23 -6.25
CA SER A 69 -14.59 -10.17 -5.51
C SER A 69 -16.07 -10.10 -5.90
N ARG A 70 -16.60 -8.90 -6.14
CA ARG A 70 -17.99 -8.72 -6.61
C ARG A 70 -18.19 -9.28 -8.02
N LYS A 71 -17.25 -9.03 -8.94
CA LYS A 71 -17.33 -9.55 -10.32
C LYS A 71 -17.32 -11.07 -10.38
N LEU A 72 -16.65 -11.75 -9.43
CA LEU A 72 -16.65 -13.21 -9.35
C LEU A 72 -18.00 -13.76 -8.86
N LYS A 73 -18.66 -13.07 -7.93
CA LYS A 73 -19.98 -13.46 -7.40
C LYS A 73 -21.12 -13.37 -8.42
N CYS A 74 -21.03 -12.51 -9.43
CA CYS A 74 -22.06 -12.35 -10.46
C CYS A 74 -21.93 -13.33 -11.65
N ARG A 75 -20.98 -14.28 -11.62
CA ARG A 75 -20.72 -15.24 -12.70
C ARG A 75 -21.18 -16.67 -12.40
N GLY A 76 -21.83 -16.90 -11.25
CA GLY A 76 -22.52 -18.14 -10.90
C GLY A 76 -24.02 -17.88 -10.83
#